data_AF-A0AA90TP30-F1
#
_entry.id   AF-A0AA90TP30-F1
#
_cell.length_a   1.000
_cell.length_b   1.000
_cell.length_c   1.000
_cell.angle_alpha   90.00
_cell.angle_beta   90.00
_cell.angle_gamma   90.00
#
_symmetry.space_group_name_H-M   'P 1'
#
loop_
_entity.id
_entity.type
_entity.pdbx_description
1 polymer ?
#
loop_
_entity_poly.entity_id
_entity_poly.type
_entity_poly.pdbx_seq_one_letter_code
_entity_poly.pdbx_strand_id
1 'polypeptide(L)'
;MLFLKSTSVTKAPGIYEVDIAAKPPGKTFGVFLATDPDNPPSAILAGLAELGFQNTHSEAYTHKDRGKVLDLHFQKDGTDIFKGWKTEECEANLKDIDTLFGNVGITVTPRVMSLAEAYA
;
A
#
# COMPACT_ATOMS: atom_id res chain seq x y z
N MET A 1 5.16 8.00 -4.89
CA MET A 1 3.96 8.83 -5.01
C MET A 1 2.92 8.11 -5.85
N LEU A 2 1.89 7.61 -5.19
CA LEU A 2 0.71 7.01 -5.83
C LEU A 2 0.04 8.04 -6.73
N PHE A 3 -0.38 7.65 -7.95
CA PHE A 3 -1.06 8.56 -8.87
C PHE A 3 -2.48 8.86 -8.38
N LEU A 4 -2.59 9.79 -7.44
CA LEU A 4 -3.87 10.24 -6.91
C LEU A 4 -4.57 11.17 -7.92
N LYS A 5 -5.84 10.86 -8.27
CA LYS A 5 -6.62 11.71 -9.18
C LYS A 5 -7.20 12.93 -8.47
N SER A 6 -7.70 12.75 -7.25
CA SER A 6 -8.31 13.77 -6.38
C SER A 6 -8.31 13.30 -4.92
N THR A 7 -8.32 14.25 -3.99
CA THR A 7 -8.54 14.04 -2.54
C THR A 7 -10.01 14.17 -2.14
N SER A 8 -10.89 14.60 -3.06
CA SER A 8 -12.32 14.76 -2.80
C SER A 8 -13.12 13.45 -2.86
N VAL A 9 -12.51 12.39 -3.40
CA VAL A 9 -13.10 11.05 -3.47
C VAL A 9 -12.26 10.12 -2.59
N THR A 10 -12.90 9.51 -1.61
CA THR A 10 -12.28 8.51 -0.73
C THR A 10 -12.77 7.12 -1.10
N LYS A 11 -11.87 6.13 -1.06
CA LYS A 11 -12.22 4.71 -1.23
C LYS A 11 -12.80 4.12 0.05
N ALA A 12 -12.33 4.59 1.20
CA ALA A 12 -12.83 4.28 2.53
C ALA A 12 -12.49 5.45 3.47
N PRO A 13 -13.04 5.49 4.70
CA PRO A 13 -12.69 6.54 5.67
C PRO A 13 -11.17 6.68 5.85
N GLY A 14 -10.64 7.87 5.58
CA GLY A 14 -9.21 8.17 5.69
C GLY A 14 -8.32 7.65 4.56
N ILE A 15 -8.87 6.98 3.55
CA ILE A 15 -8.13 6.38 2.43
C ILE A 15 -8.57 7.03 1.13
N TYR A 16 -7.67 7.78 0.50
CA TYR A 16 -7.89 8.31 -0.83
C TYR A 16 -7.60 7.25 -1.90
N GLU A 17 -6.49 6.53 -1.76
CA GLU A 17 -6.06 5.53 -2.73
C GLU A 17 -5.18 4.45 -2.08
N VAL A 18 -5.24 3.23 -2.63
CA VAL A 18 -4.38 2.11 -2.28
C VAL A 18 -3.92 1.38 -3.54
N ASP A 19 -2.64 1.05 -3.61
CA ASP A 19 -2.06 0.22 -4.66
C ASP A 19 -1.21 -0.89 -4.01
N ILE A 20 -1.37 -2.11 -4.52
CA ILE A 20 -0.61 -3.28 -4.08
C ILE A 20 0.29 -3.65 -5.24
N ALA A 21 1.57 -3.32 -5.11
CA ALA A 21 2.47 -3.38 -6.25
C ALA A 21 3.83 -3.96 -5.90
N ALA A 22 4.36 -4.79 -6.80
CA ALA A 22 5.72 -5.32 -6.70
C ALA A 22 6.61 -4.68 -7.77
N LYS A 23 7.86 -4.37 -7.41
CA LYS A 23 8.88 -4.04 -8.42
C LYS A 23 9.17 -5.31 -9.26
N PRO A 24 9.49 -5.18 -10.57
CA PRO A 24 9.95 -6.31 -11.37
C PRO A 24 11.13 -7.02 -10.68
N PRO A 25 11.13 -8.36 -10.56
CA PRO A 25 10.28 -9.33 -11.27
C PRO A 25 8.96 -9.75 -10.57
N GLY A 26 8.52 -9.08 -9.50
CA GLY A 26 7.22 -9.36 -8.90
C GLY A 26 7.22 -10.35 -7.72
N LYS A 27 8.31 -10.41 -6.94
CA LYS A 27 8.45 -11.38 -5.83
C LYS A 27 7.99 -10.88 -4.46
N THR A 28 8.01 -9.57 -4.24
CA THR A 28 7.59 -8.95 -2.97
C THR A 28 6.71 -7.76 -3.28
N PHE A 29 5.51 -7.74 -2.71
CA PHE A 29 4.55 -6.67 -2.91
C PHE A 29 4.64 -5.66 -1.77
N GLY A 30 4.68 -4.38 -2.14
CA GLY A 30 4.48 -3.27 -1.22
C GLY A 30 3.02 -2.85 -1.17
N VAL A 31 2.62 -2.29 -0.03
CA VAL A 31 1.33 -1.60 0.13
C VAL A 31 1.60 -0.11 0.06
N PHE A 32 1.03 0.55 -0.94
CA PHE A 32 1.15 1.99 -1.16
C PHE A 32 -0.20 2.62 -0.79
N LEU A 33 -0.18 3.64 0.05
CA LEU A 33 -1.39 4.31 0.56
C LEU A 33 -1.28 5.82 0.43
N ALA A 34 -2.32 6.44 -0.11
CA ALA A 34 -2.55 7.86 0.01
C ALA A 34 -3.69 8.09 1.01
N THR A 35 -3.40 8.76 2.12
CA THR A 35 -4.32 8.89 3.26
C THR A 35 -4.59 10.33 3.65
N ASP A 36 -5.71 10.56 4.33
CA ASP A 36 -6.01 11.84 4.98
C ASP A 36 -5.18 11.97 6.27
N PRO A 37 -4.24 12.93 6.36
CA PRO A 37 -3.44 13.11 7.58
C PRO A 37 -4.26 13.60 8.78
N ASP A 38 -5.39 14.27 8.55
CA ASP A 38 -6.25 14.79 9.62
C ASP A 38 -7.21 13.68 10.13
N ASN A 39 -7.45 12.64 9.33
CA ASN A 39 -8.32 11.49 9.66
C ASN A 39 -7.69 10.15 9.22
N PRO A 40 -6.57 9.71 9.83
CA PRO A 40 -5.83 8.55 9.36
C PRO A 40 -6.61 7.24 9.55
N PRO A 41 -6.46 6.26 8.63
CA PRO A 41 -7.15 4.97 8.68
C PRO A 41 -6.50 4.02 9.71
N SER A 42 -6.61 4.35 10.99
CA SER A 42 -5.91 3.69 12.11
C SER A 42 -6.06 2.16 12.13
N ALA A 43 -7.23 1.62 11.83
CA ALA A 43 -7.47 0.18 11.78
C ALA A 43 -6.63 -0.53 10.70
N ILE A 44 -6.47 0.10 9.52
CA ILE A 44 -5.62 -0.44 8.44
C ILE A 44 -4.15 -0.34 8.82
N LEU A 45 -3.72 0.79 9.39
CA LEU A 45 -2.33 0.98 9.80
C LEU A 45 -1.92 -0.03 10.89
N ALA A 46 -2.82 -0.28 11.86
CA ALA A 46 -2.62 -1.31 12.88
C ALA A 46 -2.59 -2.71 12.28
N GLY A 47 -3.55 -3.06 11.41
CA GLY A 47 -3.60 -4.36 10.75
C GLY A 47 -2.37 -4.65 9.89
N LEU A 48 -1.84 -3.65 9.17
CA LEU A 48 -0.58 -3.79 8.43
C LEU A 48 0.58 -4.14 9.37
N ALA A 49 0.69 -3.44 10.51
CA ALA A 49 1.72 -3.71 11.50
C ALA A 49 1.58 -5.12 12.12
N GLU A 50 0.36 -5.57 12.43
CA GLU A 50 0.06 -6.92 12.94
C GLU A 50 0.44 -8.02 11.93
N LEU A 51 0.22 -7.75 10.64
CA LEU A 51 0.66 -8.62 9.54
C LEU A 51 2.18 -8.59 9.30
N GLY A 52 2.91 -7.74 10.02
CA GLY A 52 4.37 -7.62 9.96
C GLY A 52 4.88 -6.67 8.87
N PHE A 53 4.01 -5.87 8.26
CA PHE A 53 4.44 -4.81 7.34
C PHE A 53 5.05 -3.65 8.11
N GLN A 54 6.17 -3.14 7.59
CA GLN A 54 6.89 -2.00 8.14
C GLN A 54 6.74 -0.80 7.21
N ASN A 55 6.51 0.38 7.79
CA ASN A 55 6.53 1.62 7.02
C ASN A 55 7.97 1.93 6.58
N THR A 56 8.18 2.08 5.29
CA THR A 56 9.49 2.40 4.70
C THR A 56 9.54 3.79 4.10
N HIS A 57 8.39 4.45 3.91
CA HIS A 57 8.26 5.80 3.39
C HIS A 57 7.04 6.48 3.98
N SER A 58 7.20 7.75 4.35
CA SER A 58 6.13 8.60 4.85
C SER A 58 6.39 10.03 4.40
N GLU A 59 5.48 10.58 3.60
CA GLU A 59 5.61 11.93 3.06
C GLU A 59 4.27 12.65 3.04
N ALA A 60 4.22 13.82 3.68
CA ALA A 60 3.07 14.69 3.65
C ALA A 60 3.21 15.71 2.52
N TYR A 61 2.16 15.89 1.72
CA TYR A 61 2.12 16.88 0.64
C TYR A 61 0.73 17.45 0.43
N THR A 62 0.66 18.59 -0.24
CA THR A 62 -0.62 19.19 -0.69
C THR A 62 -0.88 18.77 -2.12
N HIS A 63 -2.00 18.09 -2.37
CA HIS A 63 -2.41 17.66 -3.70
C HIS A 63 -2.90 18.86 -4.54
N LYS A 64 -3.00 18.68 -5.87
CA LYS A 64 -3.37 19.76 -6.81
C LYS A 64 -4.73 20.40 -6.54
N ASP A 65 -5.66 19.65 -5.93
CA ASP A 65 -6.98 20.12 -5.51
C ASP A 65 -7.00 20.71 -4.09
N ARG A 66 -5.81 21.01 -3.54
CA ARG A 66 -5.57 21.62 -2.22
C ARG A 66 -5.88 20.73 -1.01
N GLY A 67 -6.26 19.47 -1.22
CA GLY A 67 -6.33 18.50 -0.11
C GLY A 67 -4.96 18.13 0.41
N LYS A 68 -4.85 17.86 1.71
CA LYS A 68 -3.63 17.33 2.31
C LYS A 68 -3.60 15.81 2.10
N VAL A 69 -2.42 15.27 1.87
CA VAL A 69 -2.21 13.84 1.70
C VAL A 69 -1.01 13.41 2.52
N LEU A 70 -1.11 12.23 3.11
CA LEU A 70 0.01 11.48 3.67
C LEU A 70 0.22 10.22 2.81
N ASP A 71 1.29 10.22 2.01
CA ASP A 71 1.77 9.08 1.22
C ASP A 71 2.54 8.14 2.15
N LEU A 72 2.14 6.87 2.18
CA LEU A 72 2.75 5.86 3.03
C LEU A 72 3.09 4.64 2.19
N HIS A 73 4.32 4.14 2.32
CA HIS A 73 4.71 2.88 1.72
C HIS A 73 5.04 1.86 2.80
N PHE A 74 4.57 0.64 2.62
CA PHE A 74 4.83 -0.46 3.52
C PHE A 74 5.42 -1.65 2.77
N GLN A 75 6.35 -2.33 3.44
CA GLN A 75 6.99 -3.53 2.93
C GLN A 75 7.08 -4.59 4.04
N LYS A 76 7.07 -5.85 3.64
CA LYS A 76 7.30 -6.99 4.52
C LYS A 76 8.35 -7.88 3.86
N ASP A 77 9.48 -8.06 4.55
CA ASP A 77 10.52 -8.98 4.10
C ASP A 77 9.99 -10.42 4.08
N GLY A 78 10.44 -11.21 3.10
CA GLY A 78 10.22 -12.65 3.06
C GLY A 78 11.36 -13.47 3.64
N THR A 79 11.22 -14.79 3.55
CA THR A 79 12.20 -15.72 4.12
C THR A 79 13.15 -16.34 3.09
N ASP A 80 13.20 -15.84 1.85
CA ASP A 80 14.25 -16.22 0.91
C ASP A 80 15.59 -15.52 1.23
N ILE A 81 16.66 -15.94 0.54
CA ILE A 81 18.02 -15.44 0.76
C ILE A 81 18.22 -13.95 0.40
N PHE A 82 17.29 -13.36 -0.33
CA PHE A 82 17.25 -11.96 -0.75
C PHE A 82 16.09 -11.19 -0.10
N LYS A 83 15.47 -11.73 0.96
CA LYS A 83 14.29 -11.17 1.64
C LYS A 83 13.04 -11.07 0.74
N GLY A 84 12.99 -11.88 -0.31
CA GLY A 84 11.83 -12.09 -1.15
C GLY A 84 10.85 -13.09 -0.54
N TRP A 85 9.57 -12.97 -0.91
CA TRP A 85 8.56 -13.98 -0.56
C TRP A 85 8.74 -15.23 -1.42
N LYS A 86 8.69 -16.39 -0.76
CA LYS A 86 8.45 -17.68 -1.44
C LYS A 86 7.02 -17.72 -1.95
N THR A 87 6.70 -18.68 -2.83
CA THR A 87 5.38 -18.79 -3.46
C THR A 87 4.26 -18.88 -2.41
N GLU A 88 4.43 -19.73 -1.40
CA GLU A 88 3.43 -19.95 -0.36
C GLU A 88 3.26 -18.72 0.54
N GLU A 89 4.36 -18.00 0.81
CA GLU A 89 4.34 -16.75 1.56
C GLU A 89 3.65 -15.64 0.77
N CYS A 90 3.89 -15.59 -0.54
CA CYS A 90 3.28 -14.60 -1.42
C CYS A 90 1.76 -14.77 -1.45
N GLU A 91 1.27 -15.99 -1.65
CA GLU A 91 -0.17 -16.29 -1.65
C GLU A 91 -0.81 -15.93 -0.29
N ALA A 92 -0.17 -16.30 0.82
CA ALA A 92 -0.65 -15.99 2.17
C ALA A 92 -0.69 -14.47 2.41
N ASN A 93 0.41 -13.76 2.15
CA ASN A 93 0.49 -12.32 2.36
C ASN A 93 -0.49 -11.55 1.47
N LEU A 94 -0.67 -11.95 0.21
CA LEU A 94 -1.65 -11.31 -0.68
C LEU A 94 -3.08 -11.54 -0.22
N LYS A 95 -3.40 -12.73 0.31
CA LYS A 95 -4.71 -13.00 0.91
C LYS A 95 -4.96 -12.20 2.18
N ASP A 96 -3.95 -12.03 3.02
CA ASP A 96 -4.04 -11.23 4.24
C ASP A 96 -4.26 -9.75 3.90
N ILE A 97 -3.55 -9.22 2.89
CA ILE A 97 -3.78 -7.87 2.35
C ILE A 97 -5.22 -7.74 1.84
N ASP A 98 -5.68 -8.67 0.99
CA ASP A 98 -7.03 -8.64 0.43
C ASP A 98 -8.10 -8.65 1.54
N THR A 99 -7.91 -9.50 2.55
CA THR A 99 -8.82 -9.56 3.71
C THR A 99 -8.82 -8.25 4.50
N LEU A 100 -7.65 -7.68 4.79
CA LEU A 100 -7.51 -6.45 5.56
C LEU A 100 -8.24 -5.28 4.89
N PHE A 101 -8.03 -5.09 3.59
CA PHE A 101 -8.69 -4.02 2.83
C PHE A 101 -10.16 -4.33 2.51
N GLY A 102 -10.51 -5.60 2.32
CA GLY A 102 -11.89 -6.06 2.14
C GLY A 102 -12.77 -5.74 3.34
N ASN A 103 -12.23 -5.78 4.56
CA ASN A 103 -12.94 -5.39 5.79
C ASN A 103 -13.40 -3.93 5.82
N VAL A 104 -12.80 -3.05 5.00
CA VAL A 104 -13.21 -1.65 4.85
C VAL A 104 -13.85 -1.37 3.49
N GLY A 105 -14.25 -2.42 2.77
CA GLY A 105 -14.95 -2.32 1.49
C GLY A 105 -14.05 -2.00 0.29
N ILE A 106 -12.73 -2.19 0.41
CA ILE A 106 -11.80 -1.99 -0.70
C ILE A 106 -11.37 -3.33 -1.28
N THR A 107 -11.64 -3.54 -2.57
CA THR A 107 -11.03 -4.62 -3.35
C THR A 107 -9.68 -4.18 -3.87
N VAL A 108 -8.63 -4.93 -3.57
CA VAL A 108 -7.27 -4.69 -4.06
C VAL A 108 -6.95 -5.56 -5.27
N THR A 109 -6.12 -5.04 -6.17
CA THR A 109 -5.66 -5.78 -7.35
C THR A 109 -4.14 -5.74 -7.39
N PRO A 110 -3.45 -6.78 -6.88
CA PRO A 110 -2.00 -6.85 -6.91
C PRO A 110 -1.47 -6.77 -8.35
N ARG A 111 -0.44 -5.95 -8.59
CA ARG A 111 0.18 -5.78 -9.91
C ARG A 111 1.70 -5.70 -9.83
N VAL A 112 2.35 -5.92 -10.97
CA VAL A 112 3.79 -5.64 -11.12
C VAL A 112 3.93 -4.25 -11.74
N MET A 113 4.78 -3.41 -11.15
CA MET A 113 5.10 -2.09 -11.68
C MET A 113 5.77 -2.20 -13.05
N SER A 114 5.58 -1.21 -13.91
CA SER A 114 6.44 -1.03 -15.07
C SER A 114 7.87 -0.70 -14.64
N LEU A 115 8.84 -0.90 -15.54
CA LEU A 115 10.23 -0.51 -15.29
C LEU A 115 10.33 1.00 -15.01
N ALA A 116 9.56 1.84 -15.73
CA ALA A 116 9.57 3.28 -15.52
C ALA A 116 9.10 3.67 -14.11
N GLU A 117 8.03 3.04 -13.60
CA GLU A 117 7.55 3.27 -12.23
C GLU A 117 8.54 2.79 -11.16
N ALA A 118 9.24 1.67 -11.40
CA ALA A 118 10.11 1.06 -10.40
C ALA A 118 11.41 1.85 -10.14
N TYR A 119 11.84 2.69 -11.10
CA TYR A 119 13.10 3.43 -11.11
C TYR A 119 12.95 4.96 -11.22
N ALA A 120 11.72 5.48 -11.10
CA ALA A 120 11.45 6.91 -10.94
C ALA A 120 11.62 7.35 -9.49
#